data_AF-A0A183UFM2-F1
#
_entry.id   AF-A0A183UFM2-F1
#
_cell.length_a   1.000
_cell.length_b   1.000
_cell.length_c   1.000
_cell.angle_alpha   90.00
_cell.angle_beta   90.00
_cell.angle_gamma   90.00
#
_symmetry.space_group_name_H-M   'P 1'
#
loop_
_entity.id
_entity.type
_entity.pdbx_description
1 polymer ?
#
loop_
_entity_poly.entity_id
_entity_poly.type
_entity_poly.pdbx_seq_one_letter_code
_entity_poly.pdbx_strand_id
1 'polypeptide(L)'
;MFKSLLVLTFIPMALCAVGGLVGRTQSAGVRGILHCNGKPERNVLVKLYDDDRGIDMDDLMGETKTDANGHFEVSGSNAEFTTIDPKINIYHDCNDGWKPCQRRVTIMVPDGYITDGPRAKKFYDAGTIELAGKFSGETRDCVIYFVLLVALVPCALCAVGGLVGRTQSAGVRGTLTCNGKPAKGVLVKLYDDDRGLDMDDLMAEGRTDTQGRFELSGSIAEVTPIDPKLNIYHDCEDGFWPCQRKISVMLPDGYINEGSRVHKFYEAGTIELAELFLQFTNIMATALIHAMLLIMVVHTALCAFGGLVGRTQSAGVRGILLCNGRPEPNVLVKLYDDDRGLDFDDLMAEGRSDSNGRFELSGNNAEVTPIDPKLNIYHDCNDGWWPCQRKISIMIPDSYITVGPRPKEFYDAGTIELSGKYKGETLKLKINLVMNRILLLLSLVPFAFGAFGGLVGRTQSAGATGILLCNGQPATDVLVKMYDDDRGMDLDDFMGETTTDSEGRFEVSGTNAEMSPIDPKINIYHDCEDGWWPCQRKISIMIPDEYITVGTRPKQFYDAGTIELAGEYAGEERDCIH
;
A
#
# COMPACT_ATOMS: atom_id res chain seq x y z
N MET A 1 -0.16 1.39 45.35
CA MET A 1 -0.78 0.73 44.18
C MET A 1 0.25 0.27 43.15
N PHE A 2 1.44 -0.19 43.58
CA PHE A 2 2.56 -0.58 42.69
C PHE A 2 2.88 -2.09 42.70
N LYS A 3 2.13 -2.90 43.47
CA LYS A 3 2.38 -4.35 43.59
C LYS A 3 1.54 -5.22 42.65
N SER A 4 0.44 -4.69 42.09
CA SER A 4 -0.40 -5.43 41.13
C SER A 4 0.07 -5.29 39.68
N LEU A 5 0.95 -4.34 39.37
CA LEU A 5 1.45 -4.11 38.01
C LEU A 5 2.57 -5.08 37.62
N LEU A 6 3.32 -5.61 38.60
CA LEU A 6 4.46 -6.51 38.36
C LEU A 6 4.03 -7.96 38.07
N VAL A 7 2.79 -8.34 38.40
CA VAL A 7 2.28 -9.70 38.18
C VAL A 7 1.67 -9.86 36.78
N LEU A 8 1.27 -8.76 36.14
CA LEU A 8 0.69 -8.79 34.78
C LEU A 8 1.76 -8.86 33.67
N THR A 9 3.02 -8.51 33.97
CA THR A 9 4.13 -8.51 32.99
C THR A 9 4.87 -9.84 32.88
N PHE A 10 4.69 -10.76 33.84
CA PHE A 10 5.40 -12.06 33.86
C PHE A 10 4.59 -13.25 33.33
N ILE A 11 3.28 -13.09 33.11
CA ILE A 11 2.44 -14.15 32.52
C ILE A 11 2.65 -14.32 31.00
N PRO A 12 2.92 -13.27 30.19
CA PRO A 12 3.15 -13.45 28.75
C PRO A 12 4.49 -14.09 28.41
N MET A 13 5.51 -13.91 29.25
CA MET A 13 6.88 -14.37 28.98
C MET A 13 7.07 -15.88 29.12
N ALA A 14 6.10 -16.59 29.74
CA ALA A 14 6.11 -18.04 29.86
C ALA A 14 5.50 -18.78 28.65
N LEU A 15 4.83 -18.08 27.71
CA LEU A 15 4.25 -18.71 26.51
C LEU A 15 5.13 -18.64 25.26
N CYS A 16 6.18 -17.81 25.22
CA CYS A 16 7.11 -17.74 24.08
C CYS A 16 8.05 -18.96 23.93
N ALA A 17 8.00 -19.92 24.85
CA ALA A 17 8.82 -21.14 24.81
C ALA A 17 8.15 -22.32 24.08
N VAL A 18 6.96 -22.13 23.49
CA VAL A 18 6.33 -23.13 22.61
C VAL A 18 6.38 -22.58 21.20
N GLY A 19 6.99 -23.35 20.29
CA GLY A 19 7.30 -22.95 18.92
C GLY A 19 6.14 -22.32 18.16
N GLY A 20 6.51 -21.51 17.17
CA GLY A 20 5.62 -20.67 16.36
C GLY A 20 4.30 -21.33 15.97
N LEU A 21 3.24 -20.53 16.08
CA LEU A 21 1.90 -20.87 15.61
C LEU A 21 1.88 -20.77 14.08
N VAL A 22 2.33 -21.83 13.42
CA VAL A 22 2.10 -22.03 11.98
C VAL A 22 0.60 -22.29 11.79
N GLY A 23 -0.12 -21.35 11.17
CA GLY A 23 -1.50 -21.55 10.75
C GLY A 23 -1.61 -22.83 9.92
N ARG A 24 -2.62 -23.64 10.20
CA ARG A 24 -2.79 -24.93 9.52
C ARG A 24 -3.70 -24.72 8.31
N THR A 25 -3.25 -25.13 7.13
CA THR A 25 -4.13 -25.19 5.96
C THR A 25 -5.24 -26.18 6.27
N GLN A 26 -6.48 -25.71 6.25
CA GLN A 26 -7.67 -26.51 6.40
C GLN A 26 -8.50 -26.39 5.15
N SER A 27 -9.35 -27.38 4.90
CA SER A 27 -10.19 -27.41 3.73
C SER A 27 -11.58 -27.91 4.08
N ALA A 28 -12.55 -27.41 3.34
CA ALA A 28 -13.93 -27.82 3.41
C ALA A 28 -14.44 -28.11 2.00
N GLY A 29 -15.34 -29.08 1.91
CA GLY A 29 -16.04 -29.44 0.68
C GLY A 29 -17.53 -29.52 0.97
N VAL A 30 -18.35 -29.06 0.03
CA VAL A 30 -19.81 -29.12 0.12
C VAL A 30 -20.37 -29.61 -1.20
N ARG A 31 -21.38 -30.46 -1.13
CA ARG A 31 -22.14 -30.92 -2.28
C ARG A 31 -23.63 -30.93 -1.97
N GLY A 32 -24.46 -30.86 -3.01
CA GLY A 32 -25.90 -30.91 -2.85
C GLY A 32 -26.64 -30.83 -4.18
N ILE A 33 -27.97 -30.73 -4.11
CA ILE A 33 -28.86 -30.61 -5.27
C ILE A 33 -29.78 -29.42 -5.06
N LEU A 34 -29.86 -28.52 -6.04
CA LEU A 34 -30.74 -27.35 -5.99
C LEU A 34 -31.94 -27.55 -6.90
N HIS A 35 -33.14 -27.39 -6.35
CA HIS A 35 -34.40 -27.40 -7.08
C HIS A 35 -35.06 -26.02 -7.05
N CYS A 36 -35.84 -25.73 -8.08
CA CYS A 36 -36.78 -24.62 -8.14
C CYS A 36 -38.16 -25.15 -8.54
N ASN A 37 -39.16 -25.01 -7.66
CA ASN A 37 -40.52 -25.52 -7.85
C ASN A 37 -40.55 -27.01 -8.22
N GLY A 38 -39.76 -27.83 -7.54
CA GLY A 38 -39.69 -29.28 -7.75
C GLY A 38 -38.95 -29.72 -9.02
N LYS A 39 -38.30 -28.81 -9.76
CA LYS A 39 -37.44 -29.14 -10.91
C LYS A 39 -35.98 -28.83 -10.58
N PRO A 40 -35.01 -29.61 -11.08
CA PRO A 40 -33.59 -29.29 -10.92
C PRO A 40 -33.23 -27.94 -11.54
N GLU A 41 -32.52 -27.11 -10.78
CA GLU A 41 -32.12 -25.76 -11.22
C GLU A 41 -30.66 -25.77 -11.67
N ARG A 42 -30.43 -25.43 -12.95
CA ARG A 42 -29.11 -25.47 -13.59
C ARG A 42 -28.43 -24.11 -13.54
N ASN A 43 -27.09 -24.10 -13.50
CA ASN A 43 -26.24 -22.91 -13.54
C ASN A 43 -26.41 -21.95 -12.34
N VAL A 44 -26.91 -22.44 -11.22
CA VAL A 44 -26.96 -21.67 -9.96
C VAL A 44 -25.55 -21.55 -9.43
N LEU A 45 -25.11 -20.32 -9.12
CA LEU A 45 -23.78 -20.07 -8.59
C LEU A 45 -23.74 -20.41 -7.10
N VAL A 46 -22.73 -21.20 -6.71
CA VAL A 46 -22.47 -21.55 -5.31
C VAL A 46 -21.04 -21.19 -4.99
N LYS A 47 -20.84 -20.38 -3.95
CA LYS A 47 -19.53 -19.95 -3.47
C LYS A 47 -19.31 -20.46 -2.05
N LEU A 48 -18.13 -21.00 -1.78
CA LEU A 48 -17.67 -21.42 -0.47
C LEU A 48 -16.76 -20.34 0.11
N TYR A 49 -17.07 -19.90 1.31
CA TYR A 49 -16.39 -18.85 2.04
C TYR A 49 -15.93 -19.36 3.40
N ASP A 50 -14.89 -18.74 3.95
CA ASP A 50 -14.61 -18.73 5.38
C ASP A 50 -15.39 -17.59 6.05
N ASP A 51 -16.13 -17.88 7.12
CA ASP A 51 -16.89 -16.89 7.89
C ASP A 51 -16.08 -16.40 9.07
N ASP A 52 -15.10 -15.53 8.81
CA ASP A 52 -14.29 -14.92 9.86
C ASP A 52 -15.17 -14.05 10.76
N ARG A 53 -15.29 -14.44 12.03
CA ARG A 53 -16.00 -13.65 13.04
C ARG A 53 -15.11 -12.50 13.52
N GLY A 54 -14.80 -11.55 12.61
CA GLY A 54 -13.78 -10.51 12.79
C GLY A 54 -14.03 -9.18 12.05
N ILE A 55 -12.96 -8.39 11.87
CA ILE A 55 -12.91 -7.06 11.21
C ILE A 55 -12.64 -7.19 9.69
N ASP A 56 -12.47 -8.42 9.21
CA ASP A 56 -12.20 -8.85 7.84
C ASP A 56 -13.48 -9.19 7.04
N MET A 57 -13.32 -9.25 5.72
CA MET A 57 -14.35 -9.70 4.78
C MET A 57 -14.18 -11.19 4.51
N ASP A 58 -15.28 -11.95 4.49
CA ASP A 58 -15.30 -13.39 4.19
C ASP A 58 -14.33 -13.82 3.06
N ASP A 59 -13.40 -14.73 3.34
CA ASP A 59 -12.42 -15.24 2.37
C ASP A 59 -13.06 -16.24 1.39
N LEU A 60 -12.99 -15.97 0.08
CA LEU A 60 -13.51 -16.89 -0.95
C LEU A 60 -12.60 -18.11 -1.11
N MET A 61 -13.05 -19.27 -0.63
CA MET A 61 -12.30 -20.53 -0.70
C MET A 61 -12.49 -21.28 -2.03
N GLY A 62 -13.66 -21.15 -2.67
CA GLY A 62 -13.95 -21.81 -3.94
C GLY A 62 -15.33 -21.48 -4.50
N GLU A 63 -15.55 -21.70 -5.80
CA GLU A 63 -16.85 -21.47 -6.43
C GLU A 63 -17.17 -22.54 -7.49
N THR A 64 -18.47 -22.77 -7.72
CA THR A 64 -18.98 -23.72 -8.70
C THR A 64 -20.36 -23.31 -9.20
N LYS A 65 -20.88 -24.02 -10.21
CA LYS A 65 -22.25 -23.88 -10.70
C LYS A 65 -22.96 -25.23 -10.76
N THR A 66 -24.27 -25.23 -10.52
CA THR A 66 -25.06 -26.47 -10.63
C THR A 66 -25.10 -27.02 -12.05
N ASP A 67 -25.08 -28.35 -12.18
CA ASP A 67 -25.19 -29.06 -13.46
C ASP A 67 -26.65 -29.13 -13.97
N ALA A 68 -26.87 -29.87 -15.06
CA ALA A 68 -28.20 -30.03 -15.67
C ALA A 68 -29.21 -30.77 -14.77
N ASN A 69 -28.73 -31.51 -13.77
CA ASN A 69 -29.52 -32.22 -12.79
C ASN A 69 -29.57 -31.46 -11.45
N GLY A 70 -29.11 -30.20 -11.41
CA GLY A 70 -29.10 -29.36 -10.22
C GLY A 70 -28.01 -29.69 -9.20
N HIS A 71 -27.08 -30.60 -9.52
CA HIS A 71 -26.02 -31.00 -8.61
C HIS A 71 -24.90 -29.97 -8.56
N PHE A 72 -24.38 -29.67 -7.37
CA PHE A 72 -23.14 -28.91 -7.20
C PHE A 72 -22.17 -29.65 -6.27
N GLU A 73 -20.89 -29.40 -6.48
CA GLU A 73 -19.80 -29.78 -5.59
C GLU A 73 -18.77 -28.64 -5.61
N VAL A 74 -18.45 -28.08 -4.45
CA VAL A 74 -17.48 -27.00 -4.25
C VAL A 74 -16.53 -27.40 -3.13
N SER A 75 -15.25 -27.13 -3.29
CA SER A 75 -14.26 -27.31 -2.23
C SER A 75 -13.20 -26.25 -2.32
N GLY A 76 -12.61 -25.92 -1.19
CA GLY A 76 -11.58 -24.90 -1.07
C GLY A 76 -10.77 -25.11 0.20
N SER A 77 -9.70 -24.34 0.33
CA SER A 77 -8.85 -24.36 1.51
C SER A 77 -8.42 -22.96 1.89
N ASN A 78 -8.41 -22.67 3.18
CA ASN A 78 -7.82 -21.46 3.74
C ASN A 78 -6.72 -21.80 4.74
N ALA A 79 -5.81 -20.87 4.98
CA ALA A 79 -4.71 -21.02 5.93
C ALA A 79 -4.99 -20.15 7.16
N GLU A 80 -5.57 -20.77 8.19
CA GLU A 80 -5.96 -20.09 9.42
C GLU A 80 -5.33 -20.68 10.67
N PHE A 81 -5.21 -19.84 11.68
CA PHE A 81 -4.78 -20.28 13.00
C PHE A 81 -5.89 -21.04 13.75
N THR A 82 -7.13 -20.56 13.61
CA THR A 82 -8.33 -21.20 14.15
C THR A 82 -8.86 -22.27 13.22
N THR A 83 -9.86 -23.03 13.68
CA THR A 83 -10.63 -23.87 12.78
C THR A 83 -11.41 -22.95 11.84
N ILE A 84 -11.29 -23.16 10.53
CA ILE A 84 -12.07 -22.44 9.52
C ILE A 84 -13.57 -22.53 9.85
N ASP A 85 -14.35 -21.50 9.56
CA ASP A 85 -15.80 -21.43 9.75
C ASP A 85 -16.53 -21.46 8.38
N PRO A 86 -16.44 -22.58 7.61
CA PRO A 86 -16.89 -22.61 6.23
C PRO A 86 -18.40 -22.38 6.07
N LYS A 87 -18.79 -21.55 5.11
CA LYS A 87 -20.19 -21.33 4.69
C LYS A 87 -20.33 -21.32 3.18
N ILE A 88 -21.47 -21.76 2.66
CA ILE A 88 -21.80 -21.61 1.24
C ILE A 88 -22.85 -20.53 1.01
N ASN A 89 -22.62 -19.69 0.01
CA ASN A 89 -23.56 -18.73 -0.52
C ASN A 89 -24.09 -19.23 -1.87
N ILE A 90 -25.40 -19.43 -1.94
CA ILE A 90 -26.14 -19.89 -3.13
C ILE A 90 -26.87 -18.70 -3.73
N TYR A 91 -26.55 -18.35 -4.98
CA TYR A 91 -27.10 -17.21 -5.69
C TYR A 91 -28.08 -17.67 -6.77
N HIS A 92 -29.36 -17.32 -6.63
CA HIS A 92 -30.42 -17.82 -7.50
C HIS A 92 -31.51 -16.80 -7.80
N ASP A 93 -32.19 -17.02 -8.92
CA ASP A 93 -33.33 -16.19 -9.38
C ASP A 93 -34.67 -16.94 -9.34
N CYS A 94 -34.71 -18.11 -8.70
CA CYS A 94 -35.93 -18.91 -8.55
C CYS A 94 -37.08 -18.09 -7.95
N ASN A 95 -38.19 -18.01 -8.69
CA ASN A 95 -39.38 -17.21 -8.38
C ASN A 95 -39.11 -15.72 -8.10
N ASP A 96 -37.98 -15.16 -8.55
CA ASP A 96 -37.62 -13.77 -8.25
C ASP A 96 -38.13 -12.75 -9.30
N GLY A 97 -38.46 -13.23 -10.50
CA GLY A 97 -38.90 -12.38 -11.62
C GLY A 97 -37.74 -11.62 -12.26
N TRP A 98 -38.02 -10.49 -12.89
CA TRP A 98 -37.01 -9.62 -13.50
C TRP A 98 -36.62 -8.51 -12.52
N LYS A 99 -35.90 -8.88 -11.46
CA LYS A 99 -35.37 -7.92 -10.48
C LYS A 99 -33.85 -7.85 -10.60
N PRO A 100 -33.24 -6.68 -10.43
CA PRO A 100 -31.79 -6.61 -10.31
C PRO A 100 -31.34 -7.39 -9.05
N CYS A 101 -30.18 -8.04 -9.18
CA CYS A 101 -29.51 -8.80 -8.12
C CYS A 101 -30.18 -10.13 -7.77
N GLN A 102 -29.36 -11.13 -7.42
CA GLN A 102 -29.83 -12.49 -7.17
C GLN A 102 -30.20 -12.67 -5.69
N ARG A 103 -31.14 -13.57 -5.40
CA ARG A 103 -31.43 -14.02 -4.02
C ARG A 103 -30.23 -14.82 -3.52
N ARG A 104 -29.77 -14.57 -2.30
CA ARG A 104 -28.61 -15.23 -1.67
C ARG A 104 -29.04 -15.98 -0.42
N VAL A 105 -28.86 -17.30 -0.45
CA VAL A 105 -29.06 -18.20 0.70
C VAL A 105 -27.71 -18.64 1.23
N THR A 106 -27.53 -18.55 2.54
CA THR A 106 -26.27 -18.90 3.23
C THR A 106 -26.47 -20.14 4.10
N ILE A 107 -25.57 -21.12 3.98
CA ILE A 107 -25.59 -22.36 4.77
C ILE A 107 -24.21 -22.58 5.39
N MET A 108 -24.16 -22.65 6.72
CA MET A 108 -22.94 -22.99 7.45
C MET A 108 -22.61 -24.48 7.30
N VAL A 109 -21.34 -24.77 7.09
CA VAL A 109 -20.80 -26.13 7.02
C VAL A 109 -20.36 -26.54 8.44
N PRO A 110 -20.85 -27.67 8.98
CA PRO A 110 -20.48 -28.07 10.34
C PRO A 110 -18.99 -28.43 10.46
N ASP A 111 -18.39 -28.09 11.59
CA ASP A 111 -16.95 -28.26 11.87
C ASP A 111 -16.44 -29.69 11.63
N GLY A 112 -17.30 -30.70 11.81
CA GLY A 112 -16.97 -32.12 11.59
C GLY A 112 -16.60 -32.50 10.14
N TYR A 113 -16.88 -31.61 9.18
CA TYR A 113 -16.55 -31.75 7.76
C TYR A 113 -15.28 -31.01 7.33
N ILE A 114 -14.64 -30.30 8.26
CA ILE A 114 -13.34 -29.64 8.03
C ILE A 114 -12.24 -30.70 8.05
N THR A 115 -11.27 -30.55 7.15
CA THR A 115 -10.14 -31.47 7.04
C THR A 115 -8.81 -30.74 6.97
N ASP A 116 -7.82 -31.24 7.71
CA ASP A 116 -6.46 -30.69 7.63
C ASP A 116 -5.81 -31.01 6.27
N GLY A 117 -5.19 -29.98 5.70
CA GLY A 117 -4.51 -29.96 4.40
C GLY A 117 -5.26 -29.16 3.33
N PRO A 118 -4.61 -28.90 2.17
CA PRO A 118 -5.16 -28.08 1.08
C PRO A 118 -6.27 -28.77 0.26
N ARG A 119 -6.69 -29.98 0.62
CA ARG A 119 -7.71 -30.74 -0.12
C ARG A 119 -8.74 -31.34 0.82
N ALA A 120 -10.01 -31.06 0.56
CA ALA A 120 -11.12 -31.57 1.33
C ALA A 120 -11.17 -33.10 1.23
N LYS A 121 -11.03 -33.79 2.37
CA LYS A 121 -11.16 -35.26 2.44
C LYS A 121 -12.60 -35.69 2.75
N LYS A 122 -13.42 -34.77 3.25
CA LYS A 122 -14.83 -34.96 3.60
C LYS A 122 -15.65 -33.88 2.92
N PHE A 123 -16.82 -34.26 2.45
CA PHE A 123 -17.78 -33.34 1.84
C PHE A 123 -19.03 -33.32 2.68
N TYR A 124 -19.46 -32.12 3.07
CA TYR A 124 -20.76 -31.89 3.68
C TYR A 124 -21.84 -32.03 2.61
N ASP A 125 -22.80 -32.91 2.87
CA ASP A 125 -23.94 -33.12 1.99
C ASP A 125 -25.09 -32.21 2.44
N ALA A 126 -25.28 -31.11 1.72
CA ALA A 126 -26.35 -30.15 1.98
C ALA A 126 -27.74 -30.69 1.58
N GLY A 127 -27.80 -31.89 0.98
CA GLY A 127 -29.03 -32.52 0.54
C GLY A 127 -29.69 -31.81 -0.65
N THR A 128 -31.01 -31.96 -0.75
CA THR A 128 -31.82 -31.28 -1.78
C THR A 128 -32.45 -30.02 -1.21
N ILE A 129 -32.14 -28.87 -1.79
CA ILE A 129 -32.62 -27.55 -1.35
C ILE A 129 -33.63 -27.02 -2.37
N GLU A 130 -34.83 -26.68 -1.88
CA GLU A 130 -35.89 -26.06 -2.70
C GLU A 130 -35.81 -24.53 -2.62
N LEU A 131 -35.26 -23.91 -3.66
CA LEU A 131 -35.00 -22.48 -3.78
C LEU A 131 -36.27 -21.63 -3.91
N ALA A 132 -37.43 -22.23 -4.21
CA ALA A 132 -38.72 -21.56 -4.19
C ALA A 132 -39.18 -21.17 -2.78
N GLY A 133 -38.58 -21.76 -1.73
CA GLY A 133 -38.88 -21.49 -0.34
C GLY A 133 -38.51 -20.07 0.13
N LYS A 134 -38.96 -19.72 1.33
CA LYS A 134 -38.49 -18.53 2.07
C LYS A 134 -37.51 -18.97 3.14
N PHE A 135 -36.27 -18.51 3.05
CA PHE A 135 -35.22 -18.83 4.04
C PHE A 135 -35.08 -17.68 5.05
N SER A 136 -34.95 -18.01 6.34
CA SER A 136 -34.65 -17.02 7.37
C SER A 136 -33.22 -16.51 7.20
N GLY A 137 -33.03 -15.19 7.08
CA GLY A 137 -31.70 -14.59 6.86
C GLY A 137 -31.29 -14.46 5.39
N GLU A 138 -32.21 -14.72 4.45
CA GLU A 138 -31.97 -14.54 3.02
C GLU A 138 -31.68 -13.07 2.67
N THR A 139 -30.62 -12.84 1.89
CA THR A 139 -30.17 -11.51 1.47
C THR A 139 -30.28 -11.38 -0.06
N ARG A 140 -30.12 -10.16 -0.60
CA ARG A 140 -30.02 -9.93 -2.05
C ARG A 140 -28.62 -9.43 -2.36
N ASP A 141 -27.97 -10.04 -3.33
CA ASP A 141 -26.59 -9.74 -3.65
C ASP A 141 -26.45 -9.45 -5.15
N CYS A 142 -25.89 -8.30 -5.46
CA CYS A 142 -25.71 -7.80 -6.82
C CYS A 142 -24.34 -8.26 -7.29
N VAL A 143 -24.17 -9.57 -7.50
CA VAL A 143 -22.89 -10.10 -7.97
C VAL A 143 -22.58 -9.47 -9.33
N ILE A 144 -21.48 -8.72 -9.39
CA ILE A 144 -21.04 -7.91 -10.52
C ILE A 144 -20.58 -8.82 -11.67
N TYR A 145 -21.51 -9.56 -12.26
CA TYR A 145 -21.30 -10.43 -13.42
C TYR A 145 -21.45 -9.69 -14.75
N PHE A 146 -21.31 -8.36 -14.77
CA PHE A 146 -21.58 -7.57 -15.97
C PHE A 146 -20.33 -7.10 -16.75
N VAL A 147 -19.11 -7.38 -16.26
CA VAL A 147 -17.88 -6.88 -16.91
C VAL A 147 -17.29 -7.85 -17.94
N LEU A 148 -17.60 -9.16 -17.87
CA LEU A 148 -16.91 -10.17 -18.70
C LEU A 148 -17.62 -10.60 -20.00
N LEU A 149 -18.85 -10.15 -20.25
CA LEU A 149 -19.62 -10.50 -21.47
C LEU A 149 -19.61 -9.41 -22.56
N VAL A 150 -19.08 -8.22 -22.27
CA VAL A 150 -18.99 -7.11 -23.24
C VAL A 150 -17.67 -7.13 -24.04
N ALA A 151 -16.63 -7.80 -23.53
CA ALA A 151 -15.30 -7.81 -24.15
C ALA A 151 -15.10 -8.85 -25.28
N LEU A 152 -16.04 -9.78 -25.50
CA LEU A 152 -15.90 -10.86 -26.49
C LEU A 152 -16.98 -10.88 -27.58
N VAL A 153 -17.67 -9.75 -27.83
CA VAL A 153 -18.49 -9.58 -29.04
C VAL A 153 -18.16 -8.27 -29.75
N PRO A 154 -17.00 -8.14 -30.42
CA PRO A 154 -16.93 -7.24 -31.55
C PRO A 154 -17.62 -7.94 -32.74
N CYS A 155 -18.56 -7.23 -33.38
CA CYS A 155 -19.04 -7.45 -34.76
C CYS A 155 -20.44 -8.06 -35.02
N ALA A 156 -21.43 -8.02 -34.10
CA ALA A 156 -22.81 -8.42 -34.48
C ALA A 156 -24.00 -7.62 -33.89
N LEU A 157 -23.80 -6.59 -33.06
CA LEU A 157 -24.90 -5.81 -32.47
C LEU A 157 -24.76 -4.28 -32.66
N CYS A 158 -24.21 -3.83 -33.79
CA CYS A 158 -24.38 -2.43 -34.22
C CYS A 158 -25.78 -2.13 -34.77
N ALA A 159 -26.72 -3.07 -34.67
CA ALA A 159 -28.11 -2.86 -35.04
C ALA A 159 -28.99 -3.23 -33.83
N VAL A 160 -29.60 -2.19 -33.24
CA VAL A 160 -30.64 -2.19 -32.19
C VAL A 160 -30.15 -1.96 -30.75
N GLY A 161 -30.08 -0.68 -30.36
CA GLY A 161 -30.23 -0.21 -28.98
C GLY A 161 -28.95 -0.10 -28.15
N GLY A 162 -28.52 1.14 -27.87
CA GLY A 162 -27.29 1.43 -27.12
C GLY A 162 -27.30 0.91 -25.68
N LEU A 163 -26.10 0.69 -25.14
CA LEU A 163 -25.84 0.60 -23.70
C LEU A 163 -26.34 1.90 -23.05
N VAL A 164 -27.47 1.85 -22.36
CA VAL A 164 -28.02 3.01 -21.65
C VAL A 164 -27.42 3.04 -20.24
N GLY A 165 -26.44 3.93 -20.02
CA GLY A 165 -25.98 4.27 -18.67
C GLY A 165 -27.14 4.81 -17.82
N ARG A 166 -27.15 4.51 -16.52
CA ARG A 166 -28.16 5.02 -15.60
C ARG A 166 -27.79 6.44 -15.19
N THR A 167 -28.71 7.38 -15.34
CA THR A 167 -28.48 8.72 -14.81
C THR A 167 -28.63 8.69 -13.30
N GLN A 168 -27.63 9.17 -12.57
CA GLN A 168 -27.66 9.35 -11.14
C GLN A 168 -27.35 10.80 -10.79
N SER A 169 -27.73 11.25 -9.59
CA SER A 169 -27.49 12.61 -9.15
C SER A 169 -27.19 12.71 -7.66
N ALA A 170 -26.33 13.66 -7.32
CA ALA A 170 -25.97 13.98 -5.95
C ALA A 170 -26.05 15.50 -5.74
N GLY A 171 -26.37 15.89 -4.51
CA GLY A 171 -26.36 17.29 -4.12
C GLY A 171 -25.94 17.48 -2.68
N VAL A 172 -25.29 18.59 -2.40
CA VAL A 172 -24.76 18.97 -1.09
C VAL A 172 -25.04 20.43 -0.80
N ARG A 173 -25.38 20.70 0.46
CA ARG A 173 -25.63 22.04 1.01
C ARG A 173 -24.83 22.22 2.28
N GLY A 174 -24.39 23.45 2.53
CA GLY A 174 -23.65 23.77 3.74
C GLY A 174 -23.37 25.26 3.89
N THR A 175 -22.73 25.62 4.99
CA THR A 175 -22.26 26.98 5.28
C THR A 175 -20.78 26.95 5.60
N LEU A 176 -19.98 27.78 4.95
CA LEU A 176 -18.56 27.94 5.24
C LEU A 176 -18.35 29.19 6.09
N THR A 177 -17.62 29.05 7.19
CA THR A 177 -17.16 30.17 8.02
C THR A 177 -15.64 30.24 7.99
N CYS A 178 -15.10 31.43 8.25
CA CYS A 178 -13.69 31.72 8.40
C CYS A 178 -13.54 32.61 9.62
N ASN A 179 -12.94 32.11 10.69
CA ASN A 179 -12.85 32.79 11.98
C ASN A 179 -14.21 33.21 12.54
N GLY A 180 -15.21 32.33 12.45
CA GLY A 180 -16.57 32.59 12.89
C GLY A 180 -17.33 33.62 12.06
N LYS A 181 -16.73 34.14 10.97
CA LYS A 181 -17.41 35.01 9.99
C LYS A 181 -17.81 34.21 8.76
N PRO A 182 -18.92 34.53 8.09
CA PRO A 182 -19.28 33.86 6.84
C PRO A 182 -18.19 34.00 5.76
N ALA A 183 -17.72 32.87 5.23
CA ALA A 183 -16.68 32.84 4.21
C ALA A 183 -17.30 33.02 2.81
N LYS A 184 -17.35 34.27 2.34
CA LYS A 184 -17.97 34.64 1.07
C LYS A 184 -17.07 34.35 -0.13
N GLY A 185 -17.66 33.83 -1.22
CA GLY A 185 -16.99 33.69 -2.50
C GLY A 185 -16.00 32.53 -2.58
N VAL A 186 -15.99 31.63 -1.59
CA VAL A 186 -15.19 30.41 -1.56
C VAL A 186 -15.65 29.49 -2.68
N LEU A 187 -14.70 28.97 -3.47
CA LEU A 187 -15.00 28.09 -4.59
C LEU A 187 -15.27 26.68 -4.07
N VAL A 188 -16.40 26.10 -4.46
CA VAL A 188 -16.79 24.74 -4.13
C VAL A 188 -17.10 23.96 -5.41
N LYS A 189 -16.71 22.69 -5.45
CA LYS A 189 -16.89 21.82 -6.62
C LYS A 189 -17.34 20.44 -6.17
N LEU A 190 -18.35 19.90 -6.82
CA LEU A 190 -18.85 18.53 -6.64
C LEU A 190 -18.34 17.70 -7.82
N TYR A 191 -17.61 16.65 -7.51
CA TYR A 191 -17.07 15.69 -8.47
C TYR A 191 -17.72 14.34 -8.27
N ASP A 192 -17.75 13.55 -9.32
CA ASP A 192 -17.85 12.10 -9.26
C ASP A 192 -16.43 11.53 -9.17
N ASP A 193 -16.13 10.78 -8.12
CA ASP A 193 -14.81 10.19 -7.88
C ASP A 193 -14.79 8.76 -8.44
N ASP A 194 -14.86 8.66 -9.76
CA ASP A 194 -15.06 7.39 -10.46
C ASP A 194 -13.90 6.41 -10.19
N ARG A 195 -14.24 5.25 -9.59
CA ARG A 195 -13.31 4.12 -9.44
C ARG A 195 -13.27 3.32 -10.75
N GLY A 196 -12.71 3.89 -11.83
CA GLY A 196 -12.79 3.29 -13.17
C GLY A 196 -11.92 3.91 -14.28
N LEU A 197 -12.26 3.61 -15.54
CA LEU A 197 -11.52 3.99 -16.78
C LEU A 197 -11.73 5.46 -17.22
N ASP A 198 -12.34 6.28 -16.38
CA ASP A 198 -12.66 7.69 -16.56
C ASP A 198 -11.94 8.59 -15.54
N MET A 199 -11.98 9.90 -15.79
CA MET A 199 -11.34 10.93 -14.97
C MET A 199 -12.41 11.60 -14.10
N ASP A 200 -12.13 11.92 -12.82
CA ASP A 200 -13.08 12.58 -11.91
C ASP A 200 -14.04 13.55 -12.62
N ASP A 201 -15.31 13.15 -12.72
CA ASP A 201 -16.26 13.87 -13.52
C ASP A 201 -16.83 15.07 -12.72
N LEU A 202 -16.42 16.30 -13.07
CA LEU A 202 -16.99 17.52 -12.46
C LEU A 202 -18.50 17.58 -12.71
N MET A 203 -19.29 17.35 -11.65
CA MET A 203 -20.74 17.36 -11.70
C MET A 203 -21.33 18.77 -11.57
N ALA A 204 -20.76 19.59 -10.68
CA ALA A 204 -21.20 20.95 -10.44
C ALA A 204 -20.09 21.81 -9.81
N GLU A 205 -20.13 23.12 -10.08
CA GLU A 205 -19.27 24.10 -9.40
C GLU A 205 -20.06 25.34 -9.00
N GLY A 206 -19.61 26.00 -7.93
CA GLY A 206 -20.26 27.18 -7.40
C GLY A 206 -19.37 27.94 -6.43
N ARG A 207 -19.88 29.07 -5.94
CA ARG A 207 -19.22 29.87 -4.90
C ARG A 207 -20.17 30.13 -3.76
N THR A 208 -19.65 30.22 -2.54
CA THR A 208 -20.45 30.59 -1.38
C THR A 208 -21.03 32.01 -1.49
N ASP A 209 -22.24 32.20 -0.98
CA ASP A 209 -22.91 33.50 -0.95
C ASP A 209 -22.33 34.45 0.12
N THR A 210 -22.94 35.62 0.29
CA THR A 210 -22.53 36.59 1.33
C THR A 210 -22.64 36.09 2.77
N GLN A 211 -23.43 35.04 2.98
CA GLN A 211 -23.64 34.37 4.26
C GLN A 211 -22.85 33.05 4.33
N GLY A 212 -21.90 32.83 3.42
CA GLY A 212 -21.05 31.64 3.40
C GLY A 212 -21.77 30.37 2.95
N ARG A 213 -23.02 30.46 2.52
CA ARG A 213 -23.83 29.28 2.17
C ARG A 213 -23.53 28.84 0.75
N PHE A 214 -23.52 27.53 0.52
CA PHE A 214 -23.44 26.92 -0.80
C PHE A 214 -24.46 25.80 -0.95
N GLU A 215 -24.84 25.57 -2.20
CA GLU A 215 -25.68 24.48 -2.65
C GLU A 215 -25.17 24.03 -4.01
N LEU A 216 -24.74 22.78 -4.12
CA LEU A 216 -24.34 22.15 -5.37
C LEU A 216 -25.23 20.95 -5.63
N SER A 217 -25.54 20.73 -6.90
CA SER A 217 -26.23 19.53 -7.36
C SER A 217 -25.80 19.26 -8.80
N GLY A 218 -25.53 18.01 -9.11
CA GLY A 218 -25.21 17.59 -10.46
C GLY A 218 -25.72 16.18 -10.72
N SER A 219 -25.74 15.81 -11.99
CA SER A 219 -26.12 14.48 -12.43
C SER A 219 -25.23 14.02 -13.55
N ILE A 220 -24.89 12.75 -13.56
CA ILE A 220 -24.14 12.15 -14.66
C ILE A 220 -24.77 10.81 -15.04
N ALA A 221 -24.51 10.37 -16.27
CA ALA A 221 -25.00 9.11 -16.80
C ALA A 221 -23.82 8.15 -16.93
N GLU A 222 -23.75 7.20 -16.02
CA GLU A 222 -22.69 6.21 -15.96
C GLU A 222 -23.26 4.82 -15.65
N VAL A 223 -22.46 3.78 -15.84
CA VAL A 223 -22.91 2.39 -15.70
C VAL A 223 -22.79 1.93 -14.24
N THR A 224 -21.82 2.49 -13.51
CA THR A 224 -21.54 2.28 -12.10
C THR A 224 -22.44 3.16 -11.20
N PRO A 225 -22.33 3.05 -9.86
CA PRO A 225 -22.86 4.05 -8.95
C PRO A 225 -21.85 5.20 -8.78
N ILE A 226 -22.36 6.43 -8.74
CA ILE A 226 -21.53 7.63 -8.57
C ILE A 226 -20.91 7.64 -7.17
N ASP A 227 -19.71 8.20 -7.04
CA ASP A 227 -18.91 8.36 -5.82
C ASP A 227 -18.74 9.88 -5.53
N PRO A 228 -19.76 10.61 -5.00
CA PRO A 228 -19.73 12.06 -5.03
C PRO A 228 -18.76 12.67 -4.00
N LYS A 229 -17.87 13.57 -4.44
CA LYS A 229 -16.83 14.24 -3.65
C LYS A 229 -16.94 15.76 -3.70
N LEU A 230 -17.10 16.41 -2.55
CA LEU A 230 -17.10 17.87 -2.40
C LEU A 230 -15.67 18.40 -2.16
N ASN A 231 -15.20 19.27 -3.04
CA ASN A 231 -13.92 19.97 -2.93
C ASN A 231 -14.16 21.46 -2.63
N ILE A 232 -13.59 21.97 -1.55
CA ILE A 232 -13.69 23.37 -1.08
C ILE A 232 -12.32 24.03 -1.22
N TYR A 233 -12.24 25.15 -1.96
CA TYR A 233 -11.01 25.89 -2.22
C TYR A 233 -11.08 27.28 -1.58
N HIS A 234 -10.26 27.52 -0.56
CA HIS A 234 -10.32 28.74 0.26
C HIS A 234 -8.95 29.35 0.56
N ASP A 235 -8.96 30.62 0.92
CA ASP A 235 -7.82 31.44 1.35
C ASP A 235 -7.97 31.91 2.81
N CYS A 236 -8.90 31.31 3.56
CA CYS A 236 -9.08 31.60 4.98
C CYS A 236 -7.75 31.39 5.75
N GLU A 237 -7.31 32.44 6.45
CA GLU A 237 -6.05 32.49 7.22
C GLU A 237 -4.77 32.19 6.41
N ASP A 238 -4.82 32.31 5.08
CA ASP A 238 -3.66 31.98 4.24
C ASP A 238 -2.62 33.11 4.14
N GLY A 239 -2.86 34.27 4.74
CA GLY A 239 -1.94 35.41 4.67
C GLY A 239 -1.61 35.82 3.23
N PHE A 240 -0.34 36.15 2.94
CA PHE A 240 0.19 36.42 1.59
C PHE A 240 0.61 35.11 0.88
N TRP A 241 0.00 33.96 1.20
CA TRP A 241 0.30 32.74 0.46
C TRP A 241 -0.47 32.67 -0.87
N PRO A 242 0.18 32.20 -1.94
CA PRO A 242 -0.26 32.34 -3.33
C PRO A 242 -1.07 31.15 -3.88
N CYS A 243 -1.38 30.15 -3.05
CA CYS A 243 -2.14 28.96 -3.43
C CYS A 243 -3.30 28.77 -2.45
N GLN A 244 -4.49 28.47 -2.97
CA GLN A 244 -5.69 28.23 -2.15
C GLN A 244 -5.61 26.85 -1.47
N ARG A 245 -5.93 26.78 -0.18
CA ARG A 245 -6.15 25.53 0.56
C ARG A 245 -7.33 24.77 -0.04
N LYS A 246 -7.22 23.43 -0.05
CA LYS A 246 -8.26 22.52 -0.53
C LYS A 246 -8.68 21.57 0.60
N ILE A 247 -9.98 21.51 0.87
CA ILE A 247 -10.61 20.50 1.73
C ILE A 247 -11.48 19.60 0.84
N SER A 248 -11.38 18.29 1.00
CA SER A 248 -12.19 17.31 0.26
C SER A 248 -13.08 16.54 1.25
N VAL A 249 -14.36 16.37 0.92
CA VAL A 249 -15.35 15.65 1.75
C VAL A 249 -16.14 14.70 0.85
N MET A 250 -16.10 13.40 1.16
CA MET A 250 -16.93 12.40 0.48
C MET A 250 -18.38 12.49 0.95
N LEU A 251 -19.32 12.44 0.02
CA LEU A 251 -20.74 12.33 0.34
C LEU A 251 -21.09 10.86 0.58
N PRO A 252 -21.88 10.53 1.62
CA PRO A 252 -22.32 9.15 1.84
C PRO A 252 -23.26 8.63 0.74
N ASP A 253 -23.11 7.37 0.35
CA ASP A 253 -23.90 6.71 -0.72
C ASP A 253 -25.42 6.84 -0.55
N GLY A 254 -25.89 6.94 0.70
CA GLY A 254 -27.32 7.13 1.03
C GLY A 254 -27.94 8.43 0.50
N TYR A 255 -27.13 9.37 0.01
CA TYR A 255 -27.55 10.64 -0.59
C TYR A 255 -27.48 10.66 -2.12
N ILE A 256 -27.15 9.53 -2.75
CA ILE A 256 -27.23 9.33 -4.20
C ILE A 256 -28.69 9.13 -4.60
N ASN A 257 -29.10 9.80 -5.68
CA ASN A 257 -30.46 9.77 -6.22
C ASN A 257 -30.47 9.12 -7.60
N GLU A 258 -31.47 8.27 -7.86
CA GLU A 258 -31.72 7.75 -9.21
C GLU A 258 -32.36 8.84 -10.09
N GLY A 259 -31.83 9.03 -11.29
CA GLY A 259 -32.25 10.06 -12.25
C GLY A 259 -31.48 11.37 -12.14
N SER A 260 -31.81 12.32 -13.01
CA SER A 260 -31.14 13.63 -13.11
C SER A 260 -31.54 14.65 -12.04
N ARG A 261 -32.48 14.29 -11.15
CA ARG A 261 -33.02 15.19 -10.13
C ARG A 261 -32.60 14.74 -8.73
N VAL A 262 -31.97 15.66 -8.01
CA VAL A 262 -31.62 15.48 -6.61
C VAL A 262 -32.88 15.63 -5.74
N HIS A 263 -33.26 14.57 -5.05
CA HIS A 263 -34.37 14.55 -4.10
C HIS A 263 -33.89 14.59 -2.65
N LYS A 264 -32.67 14.09 -2.40
CA LYS A 264 -31.98 14.10 -1.10
C LYS A 264 -30.68 14.87 -1.23
N PHE A 265 -30.57 15.94 -0.46
CA PHE A 265 -29.33 16.70 -0.33
C PHE A 265 -28.58 16.24 0.92
N TYR A 266 -27.26 16.11 0.80
CA TYR A 266 -26.38 15.96 1.95
C TYR A 266 -26.22 17.32 2.64
N GLU A 267 -26.58 17.41 3.91
CA GLU A 267 -26.44 18.62 4.73
C GLU A 267 -25.09 18.58 5.44
N ALA A 268 -24.07 19.20 4.84
CA ALA A 268 -22.70 19.25 5.37
C ALA A 268 -22.55 20.13 6.63
N GLY A 269 -23.62 20.83 7.03
CA GLY A 269 -23.62 21.70 8.21
C GLY A 269 -22.76 22.95 8.02
N THR A 270 -22.22 23.47 9.13
CA THR A 270 -21.30 24.61 9.14
C THR A 270 -19.86 24.12 9.23
N ILE A 271 -19.06 24.43 8.22
CA ILE A 271 -17.64 24.08 8.15
C ILE A 271 -16.82 25.34 8.42
N GLU A 272 -16.05 25.32 9.51
CA GLU A 272 -15.10 26.39 9.85
C GLU A 272 -13.78 26.14 9.10
N LEU A 273 -13.39 27.11 8.28
CA LEU A 273 -12.21 27.07 7.40
C LEU A 273 -10.95 27.61 8.08
N ALA A 274 -11.08 28.36 9.17
CA ALA A 274 -9.93 28.75 9.99
C ALA A 274 -9.41 27.52 10.73
N GLU A 275 -8.08 27.32 10.72
CA GLU A 275 -7.52 26.29 11.57
C GLU A 275 -7.67 26.73 13.02
N LEU A 276 -8.16 25.84 13.88
CA LEU A 276 -8.13 25.99 15.33
C LEU A 276 -6.68 25.80 15.83
N PHE A 277 -5.74 26.62 15.34
CA PHE A 277 -4.31 26.47 15.61
C PHE A 277 -3.90 26.96 17.01
N LEU A 278 -4.83 27.35 17.88
CA LEU A 278 -4.52 27.74 19.26
C LEU A 278 -5.60 27.29 20.25
N GLN A 279 -5.64 25.98 20.57
CA GLN A 279 -5.95 25.48 21.93
C GLN A 279 -5.66 23.99 22.18
N PHE A 280 -4.92 23.32 21.29
CA PHE A 280 -4.73 21.86 21.37
C PHE A 280 -3.39 21.39 21.96
N THR A 281 -2.68 22.22 22.74
CA THR A 281 -1.41 21.78 23.35
C THR A 281 -1.56 20.71 24.43
N ASN A 282 -2.78 20.49 24.96
CA ASN A 282 -3.00 19.53 26.06
C ASN A 282 -3.89 18.32 25.69
N ILE A 283 -4.80 18.46 24.73
CA ILE A 283 -5.74 17.37 24.36
C ILE A 283 -5.15 16.48 23.26
N MET A 284 -4.43 17.04 22.30
CA MET A 284 -3.72 16.24 21.28
C MET A 284 -2.60 15.43 21.91
N ALA A 285 -1.87 15.98 22.89
CA ALA A 285 -0.83 15.23 23.60
C ALA A 285 -1.42 14.00 24.33
N THR A 286 -2.56 14.12 25.01
CA THR A 286 -3.17 12.98 25.71
C THR A 286 -3.84 12.00 24.75
N ALA A 287 -4.49 12.46 23.68
CA ALA A 287 -5.05 11.60 22.65
C ALA A 287 -3.97 10.88 21.82
N LEU A 288 -2.87 11.55 21.48
CA LEU A 288 -1.68 10.93 20.86
C LEU A 288 -1.01 9.95 21.82
N ILE A 289 -0.89 10.25 23.12
CA ILE A 289 -0.31 9.30 24.08
C ILE A 289 -1.21 8.07 24.23
N HIS A 290 -2.54 8.22 24.30
CA HIS A 290 -3.45 7.07 24.37
C HIS A 290 -3.53 6.30 23.04
N ALA A 291 -3.48 6.99 21.89
CA ALA A 291 -3.44 6.37 20.57
C ALA A 291 -2.10 5.66 20.34
N MET A 292 -0.97 6.24 20.76
CA MET A 292 0.35 5.58 20.72
C MET A 292 0.42 4.42 21.72
N LEU A 293 -0.22 4.50 22.89
CA LEU A 293 -0.34 3.36 23.81
C LEU A 293 -1.19 2.25 23.19
N LEU A 294 -2.29 2.59 22.52
CA LEU A 294 -3.18 1.64 21.86
C LEU A 294 -2.49 1.02 20.64
N ILE A 295 -1.81 1.81 19.82
CA ILE A 295 -1.01 1.36 18.67
C ILE A 295 0.17 0.52 19.15
N MET A 296 0.84 0.85 20.26
CA MET A 296 1.87 -0.02 20.84
C MET A 296 1.28 -1.32 21.39
N VAL A 297 0.09 -1.32 22.00
CA VAL A 297 -0.60 -2.54 22.48
C VAL A 297 -1.09 -3.39 21.30
N VAL A 298 -1.50 -2.77 20.19
CA VAL A 298 -1.94 -3.43 18.96
C VAL A 298 -0.74 -3.93 18.15
N HIS A 299 0.34 -3.15 17.98
CA HIS A 299 1.60 -3.59 17.37
C HIS A 299 2.28 -4.68 18.19
N THR A 300 2.29 -4.61 19.52
CA THR A 300 2.86 -5.70 20.34
C THR A 300 1.97 -6.94 20.34
N ALA A 301 0.65 -6.79 20.14
CA ALA A 301 -0.27 -7.91 19.91
C ALA A 301 -0.16 -8.49 18.48
N LEU A 302 0.10 -7.69 17.45
CA LEU A 302 0.29 -8.13 16.06
C LEU A 302 1.71 -8.65 15.80
N CYS A 303 2.76 -8.15 16.47
CA CYS A 303 4.09 -8.77 16.41
C CYS A 303 4.14 -10.14 17.10
N ALA A 304 3.14 -10.49 17.92
CA ALA A 304 2.94 -11.84 18.45
C ALA A 304 2.25 -12.80 17.45
N PHE A 305 1.69 -12.28 16.34
CA PHE A 305 1.14 -13.03 15.22
C PHE A 305 1.95 -12.69 13.96
N GLY A 306 3.02 -13.45 13.71
CA GLY A 306 3.88 -13.21 12.56
C GLY A 306 3.12 -13.12 11.23
N GLY A 307 3.30 -11.99 10.55
CA GLY A 307 3.36 -11.87 9.09
C GLY A 307 2.05 -12.02 8.32
N LEU A 308 1.31 -10.92 8.16
CA LEU A 308 0.61 -10.68 6.89
C LEU A 308 1.68 -10.41 5.83
N VAL A 309 2.09 -11.44 5.10
CA VAL A 309 3.05 -11.29 3.99
C VAL A 309 2.30 -10.75 2.78
N GLY A 310 2.30 -9.42 2.63
CA GLY A 310 1.86 -8.75 1.41
C GLY A 310 2.63 -9.27 0.19
N ARG A 311 1.95 -9.39 -0.96
CA ARG A 311 2.59 -9.78 -2.21
C ARG A 311 3.22 -8.53 -2.83
N THR A 312 4.53 -8.56 -3.06
CA THR A 312 5.19 -7.48 -3.81
C THR A 312 4.60 -7.39 -5.21
N GLN A 313 4.11 -6.22 -5.57
CA GLN A 313 3.58 -5.90 -6.88
C GLN A 313 4.26 -4.64 -7.40
N SER A 314 4.30 -4.49 -8.71
CA SER A 314 5.01 -3.39 -9.36
C SER A 314 4.25 -2.85 -10.55
N ALA A 315 4.45 -1.57 -10.81
CA ALA A 315 3.91 -0.87 -11.95
C ALA A 315 5.00 0.01 -12.58
N GLY A 316 4.95 0.15 -13.90
CA GLY A 316 5.84 1.00 -14.67
C GLY A 316 5.04 1.93 -15.56
N VAL A 317 5.50 3.16 -15.74
CA VAL A 317 4.89 4.15 -16.62
C VAL A 317 5.94 4.97 -17.36
N ARG A 318 5.67 5.29 -18.62
CA ARG A 318 6.52 6.15 -19.45
C ARG A 318 5.69 7.10 -20.29
N GLY A 319 6.30 8.17 -20.78
CA GLY A 319 5.65 9.11 -21.68
C GLY A 319 6.55 10.26 -22.13
N ILE A 320 5.97 11.20 -22.86
CA ILE A 320 6.63 12.42 -23.36
C ILE A 320 5.81 13.63 -22.93
N LEU A 321 6.46 14.61 -22.32
CA LEU A 321 5.87 15.86 -21.87
C LEU A 321 6.27 17.00 -22.81
N LEU A 322 5.27 17.69 -23.34
CA LEU A 322 5.43 18.88 -24.18
C LEU A 322 4.85 20.11 -23.47
N CYS A 323 5.43 21.26 -23.74
CA CYS A 323 4.89 22.58 -23.41
C CYS A 323 4.85 23.44 -24.67
N ASN A 324 3.65 23.81 -25.13
CA ASN A 324 3.41 24.55 -26.36
C ASN A 324 4.08 23.89 -27.59
N GLY A 325 3.99 22.57 -27.70
CA GLY A 325 4.57 21.78 -28.78
C GLY A 325 6.08 21.59 -28.72
N ARG A 326 6.76 22.03 -27.65
CA ARG A 326 8.19 21.80 -27.42
C ARG A 326 8.41 20.80 -26.29
N PRO A 327 9.41 19.90 -26.38
CA PRO A 327 9.72 19.01 -25.27
C PRO A 327 10.06 19.79 -23.98
N GLU A 328 9.44 19.41 -22.87
CA GLU A 328 9.59 20.10 -21.59
C GLU A 328 10.49 19.28 -20.64
N PRO A 329 11.74 19.72 -20.41
CA PRO A 329 12.67 19.02 -19.54
C PRO A 329 12.45 19.32 -18.06
N ASN A 330 12.98 18.46 -17.19
CA ASN A 330 13.04 18.66 -15.74
C ASN A 330 11.66 18.76 -15.04
N VAL A 331 10.58 18.31 -15.69
CA VAL A 331 9.24 18.21 -15.09
C VAL A 331 9.25 17.09 -14.06
N LEU A 332 8.80 17.37 -12.84
CA LEU A 332 8.76 16.37 -11.77
C LEU A 332 7.60 15.40 -12.00
N VAL A 333 7.88 14.11 -11.96
CA VAL A 333 6.90 13.04 -12.05
C VAL A 333 7.05 12.11 -10.86
N LYS A 334 5.94 11.64 -10.32
CA LYS A 334 5.91 10.73 -9.16
C LYS A 334 4.88 9.63 -9.39
N LEU A 335 5.26 8.40 -9.09
CA LEU A 335 4.40 7.23 -9.11
C LEU A 335 4.04 6.88 -7.68
N TYR A 336 2.75 6.78 -7.40
CA TYR A 336 2.20 6.45 -6.09
C TYR A 336 1.37 5.18 -6.14
N ASP A 337 1.26 4.50 -5.01
CA ASP A 337 0.15 3.61 -4.69
C ASP A 337 -1.00 4.45 -4.12
N ASP A 338 -2.19 4.35 -4.69
CA ASP A 338 -3.38 5.08 -4.24
C ASP A 338 -4.26 4.16 -3.40
N ASP A 339 -3.75 3.77 -2.23
CA ASP A 339 -4.40 2.76 -1.40
C ASP A 339 -5.80 3.18 -0.93
N ARG A 340 -6.77 2.30 -1.19
CA ARG A 340 -8.15 2.45 -0.73
C ARG A 340 -8.29 1.85 0.68
N GLY A 341 -7.62 2.43 1.68
CA GLY A 341 -7.50 1.82 3.02
C GLY A 341 -7.14 2.74 4.21
N LEU A 342 -6.63 2.12 5.29
CA LEU A 342 -6.14 2.74 6.54
C LEU A 342 -4.67 3.20 6.45
N ASP A 343 -4.09 3.10 5.26
CA ASP A 343 -2.74 3.47 4.83
C ASP A 343 -2.73 4.87 4.17
N PHE A 344 -1.54 5.40 3.97
CA PHE A 344 -1.30 6.68 3.30
C PHE A 344 -0.76 6.40 1.90
N ASP A 345 -1.14 7.18 0.88
CA ASP A 345 -0.60 7.04 -0.49
C ASP A 345 0.94 6.82 -0.49
N ASP A 346 1.39 5.62 -0.83
CA ASP A 346 2.79 5.24 -0.77
C ASP A 346 3.54 5.72 -2.02
N LEU A 347 4.65 6.46 -1.85
CA LEU A 347 5.49 6.90 -2.97
C LEU A 347 6.32 5.72 -3.49
N MET A 348 5.91 5.15 -4.62
CA MET A 348 6.61 4.03 -5.25
C MET A 348 7.88 4.45 -5.99
N ALA A 349 7.84 5.58 -6.70
CA ALA A 349 8.99 6.11 -7.43
C ALA A 349 8.85 7.60 -7.75
N GLU A 350 9.98 8.30 -7.91
CA GLU A 350 10.00 9.68 -8.41
C GLU A 350 11.11 9.89 -9.44
N GLY A 351 10.90 10.84 -10.34
CA GLY A 351 11.88 11.18 -11.37
C GLY A 351 11.52 12.46 -12.10
N ARG A 352 12.28 12.76 -13.15
CA ARG A 352 12.09 13.98 -13.95
C ARG A 352 12.19 13.71 -15.44
N SER A 353 11.52 14.52 -16.25
CA SER A 353 11.65 14.44 -17.71
C SER A 353 13.05 14.85 -18.19
N ASP A 354 13.53 14.19 -19.23
CA ASP A 354 14.83 14.45 -19.85
C ASP A 354 14.80 15.68 -20.81
N SER A 355 15.92 15.97 -21.48
CA SER A 355 16.01 17.07 -22.46
C SER A 355 15.04 16.95 -23.65
N ASN A 356 14.50 15.77 -23.89
CA ASN A 356 13.51 15.46 -24.93
C ASN A 356 12.10 15.32 -24.34
N GLY A 357 11.87 15.74 -23.09
CA GLY A 357 10.59 15.64 -22.40
C GLY A 357 10.19 14.22 -22.03
N ARG A 358 11.04 13.21 -22.22
CA ARG A 358 10.73 11.80 -21.94
C ARG A 358 10.87 11.52 -20.45
N PHE A 359 9.99 10.70 -19.91
CA PHE A 359 10.12 10.13 -18.56
C PHE A 359 9.79 8.64 -18.58
N GLU A 360 10.39 7.90 -17.65
CA GLU A 360 10.11 6.50 -17.38
C GLU A 360 10.29 6.28 -15.87
N LEU A 361 9.25 5.77 -15.21
CA LEU A 361 9.23 5.46 -13.78
C LEU A 361 8.79 4.02 -13.59
N SER A 362 9.35 3.35 -12.60
CA SER A 362 8.84 2.07 -12.11
C SER A 362 9.06 1.98 -10.61
N GLY A 363 8.09 1.45 -9.90
CA GLY A 363 8.21 1.19 -8.47
C GLY A 363 7.49 -0.10 -8.10
N ASN A 364 7.64 -0.51 -6.85
CA ASN A 364 6.92 -1.64 -6.28
C ASN A 364 6.46 -1.30 -4.87
N ASN A 365 5.38 -1.93 -4.44
CA ASN A 365 4.94 -1.93 -3.05
C ASN A 365 4.56 -3.36 -2.61
N ALA A 366 4.54 -3.59 -1.30
CA ALA A 366 4.23 -4.89 -0.71
C ALA A 366 2.93 -4.83 0.09
N GLU A 367 1.83 -5.18 -0.57
CA GLU A 367 0.49 -5.12 0.00
C GLU A 367 -0.24 -6.45 -0.07
N VAL A 368 -1.22 -6.62 0.81
CA VAL A 368 -2.10 -7.80 0.81
C VAL A 368 -3.10 -7.72 -0.36
N THR A 369 -3.50 -6.52 -0.75
CA THR A 369 -4.36 -6.18 -1.89
C THR A 369 -3.55 -5.90 -3.17
N PRO A 370 -4.18 -5.88 -4.36
CA PRO A 370 -3.57 -5.29 -5.55
C PRO A 370 -3.25 -3.82 -5.34
N ILE A 371 -2.07 -3.40 -5.80
CA ILE A 371 -1.65 -1.99 -5.81
C ILE A 371 -2.56 -1.17 -6.74
N ASP A 372 -2.76 0.10 -6.45
CA ASP A 372 -3.56 1.07 -7.21
C ASP A 372 -2.64 2.19 -7.80
N PRO A 373 -1.83 1.89 -8.84
CA PRO A 373 -0.76 2.78 -9.29
C PRO A 373 -1.26 4.08 -9.94
N LYS A 374 -0.77 5.22 -9.43
CA LYS A 374 -1.16 6.59 -9.83
C LYS A 374 0.05 7.45 -10.21
N LEU A 375 0.10 7.93 -11.45
CA LEU A 375 1.12 8.88 -11.93
C LEU A 375 0.69 10.32 -11.64
N ASN A 376 1.56 11.08 -10.97
CA ASN A 376 1.42 12.49 -10.68
C ASN A 376 2.50 13.31 -11.42
N ILE A 377 2.09 14.23 -12.29
CA ILE A 377 2.97 15.11 -13.08
C ILE A 377 2.86 16.55 -12.54
N TYR A 378 3.99 17.15 -12.16
CA TYR A 378 4.06 18.49 -11.59
C TYR A 378 4.82 19.43 -12.53
N HIS A 379 4.16 20.46 -13.05
CA HIS A 379 4.72 21.34 -14.06
C HIS A 379 4.34 22.81 -13.85
N ASP A 380 5.08 23.68 -14.52
CA ASP A 380 4.86 25.13 -14.58
C ASP A 380 4.77 25.64 -16.04
N CYS A 381 4.51 24.75 -17.00
CA CYS A 381 4.23 25.15 -18.38
C CYS A 381 3.11 26.22 -18.46
N ASN A 382 3.45 27.37 -19.07
CA ASN A 382 2.62 28.58 -19.14
C ASN A 382 2.23 29.21 -17.79
N ASP A 383 2.78 28.72 -16.69
CA ASP A 383 2.74 29.38 -15.40
C ASP A 383 4.02 30.20 -15.25
N GLY A 384 3.90 31.47 -14.87
CA GLY A 384 5.06 32.33 -14.68
C GLY A 384 5.94 31.91 -13.49
N TRP A 385 6.68 32.86 -12.92
CA TRP A 385 7.28 32.68 -11.59
C TRP A 385 6.15 32.66 -10.55
N TRP A 386 5.48 31.51 -10.43
CA TRP A 386 4.44 31.28 -9.45
C TRP A 386 4.90 30.17 -8.48
N PRO A 387 4.74 30.36 -7.17
CA PRO A 387 5.07 29.38 -6.12
C PRO A 387 4.09 28.20 -6.03
N CYS A 388 3.05 28.16 -6.88
CA CYS A 388 2.26 26.95 -7.13
C CYS A 388 2.71 26.31 -8.46
N GLN A 389 2.79 25.00 -8.49
CA GLN A 389 2.95 24.17 -9.69
C GLN A 389 1.61 23.48 -9.99
N ARG A 390 1.24 23.38 -11.27
CA ARG A 390 0.11 22.57 -11.73
C ARG A 390 0.43 21.09 -11.56
N LYS A 391 -0.57 20.32 -11.14
CA LYS A 391 -0.48 18.87 -10.93
C LYS A 391 -1.58 18.17 -11.73
N ILE A 392 -1.15 17.26 -12.61
CA ILE A 392 -2.01 16.33 -13.35
C ILE A 392 -1.82 14.94 -12.73
N SER A 393 -2.91 14.20 -12.55
CA SER A 393 -2.88 12.81 -12.08
C SER A 393 -3.44 11.88 -13.16
N ILE A 394 -2.83 10.71 -13.35
CA ILE A 394 -3.24 9.68 -14.32
C ILE A 394 -3.18 8.33 -13.62
N MET A 395 -4.29 7.61 -13.55
CA MET A 395 -4.32 6.24 -13.04
C MET A 395 -3.71 5.28 -14.07
N ILE A 396 -2.90 4.35 -13.61
CA ILE A 396 -2.32 3.29 -14.43
C ILE A 396 -3.24 2.07 -14.35
N PRO A 397 -3.73 1.53 -15.48
CA PRO A 397 -4.68 0.42 -15.45
C PRO A 397 -4.10 -0.85 -14.82
N ASP A 398 -4.93 -1.62 -14.13
CA ASP A 398 -4.55 -2.86 -13.42
C ASP A 398 -3.84 -3.89 -14.31
N SER A 399 -4.10 -3.88 -15.62
CA SER A 399 -3.45 -4.77 -16.58
C SER A 399 -1.93 -4.57 -16.67
N TYR A 400 -1.42 -3.42 -16.22
CA TYR A 400 0.01 -3.10 -16.17
C TYR A 400 0.64 -3.42 -14.80
N ILE A 401 -0.14 -3.95 -13.85
CA ILE A 401 0.36 -4.42 -12.56
C ILE A 401 1.01 -5.79 -12.73
N THR A 402 2.23 -5.92 -12.21
CA THR A 402 2.99 -7.15 -12.22
C THR A 402 3.21 -7.64 -10.81
N VAL A 403 2.82 -8.88 -10.52
CA VAL A 403 3.26 -9.58 -9.31
C VAL A 403 4.78 -9.81 -9.38
N GLY A 404 5.50 -9.17 -8.47
CA GLY A 404 6.97 -9.14 -8.40
C GLY A 404 7.51 -7.72 -8.23
N PRO A 405 8.81 -7.57 -7.93
CA PRO A 405 9.45 -6.28 -7.65
C PRO A 405 9.73 -5.44 -8.91
N ARG A 406 9.51 -5.98 -10.12
CA ARG A 406 9.81 -5.31 -11.38
C ARG A 406 8.63 -5.47 -12.35
N PRO A 407 8.17 -4.37 -12.98
CA PRO A 407 7.06 -4.44 -13.92
C PRO A 407 7.49 -5.21 -15.18
N LYS A 408 6.61 -6.06 -15.70
CA LYS A 408 6.80 -6.77 -16.99
C LYS A 408 6.51 -5.86 -18.17
N GLU A 409 5.56 -4.95 -18.01
CA GLU A 409 5.10 -4.02 -19.04
C GLU A 409 5.02 -2.62 -18.43
N PHE A 410 5.26 -1.61 -19.27
CA PHE A 410 5.17 -0.20 -18.89
C PHE A 410 3.93 0.40 -19.54
N TYR A 411 3.11 1.07 -18.76
CA TYR A 411 2.02 1.87 -19.26
C TYR A 411 2.56 3.06 -20.05
N ASP A 412 2.16 3.19 -21.31
CA ASP A 412 2.57 4.29 -22.17
C ASP A 412 1.53 5.40 -22.07
N ALA A 413 1.82 6.43 -21.27
CA ALA A 413 0.96 7.60 -21.12
C ALA A 413 0.94 8.49 -22.38
N GLY A 414 1.71 8.13 -23.42
CA GLY A 414 1.76 8.84 -24.69
C GLY A 414 2.44 10.20 -24.57
N THR A 415 2.02 11.12 -25.45
CA THR A 415 2.52 12.51 -25.47
C THR A 415 1.50 13.44 -24.83
N ILE A 416 1.90 14.10 -23.75
CA ILE A 416 1.04 14.97 -22.93
C ILE A 416 1.45 16.43 -23.16
N GLU A 417 0.50 17.26 -23.59
CA GLU A 417 0.69 18.69 -23.83
C GLU A 417 0.29 19.51 -22.59
N LEU A 418 1.28 19.86 -21.77
CA LEU A 418 1.14 20.54 -20.49
C LEU A 418 0.55 21.96 -20.59
N SER A 419 0.58 22.57 -21.79
CA SER A 419 -0.13 23.85 -22.02
C SER A 419 -1.65 23.71 -22.07
N GLY A 420 -2.16 22.48 -22.26
CA GLY A 420 -3.58 22.16 -22.23
C GLY A 420 -4.20 22.31 -20.84
N LYS A 421 -5.54 22.38 -20.78
CA LYS A 421 -6.30 22.31 -19.52
C LYS A 421 -6.86 20.90 -19.35
N TYR A 422 -6.51 20.25 -18.25
CA TYR A 422 -6.93 18.89 -17.95
C TYR A 422 -8.04 18.88 -16.90
N LYS A 423 -8.99 17.95 -17.02
CA LYS A 423 -10.03 17.72 -16.00
C LYS A 423 -9.35 17.13 -14.75
N GLY A 424 -9.78 17.51 -13.55
CA GLY A 424 -9.16 17.04 -12.29
C GLY A 424 -7.81 17.68 -11.92
N GLU A 425 -7.29 18.60 -12.72
CA GLU A 425 -6.01 19.27 -12.45
C GLU A 425 -6.04 20.12 -11.16
N THR A 426 -4.96 20.06 -10.36
CA THR A 426 -4.84 20.77 -9.08
C THR A 426 -3.61 21.67 -9.03
N LEU A 427 -3.63 22.69 -8.17
CA LEU A 427 -2.46 23.51 -7.87
C LEU A 427 -1.80 22.99 -6.58
N LYS A 428 -0.50 22.70 -6.63
CA LYS A 428 0.30 22.27 -5.48
C LYS A 428 1.40 23.28 -5.19
N LEU A 429 1.70 23.50 -3.92
CA LEU A 429 2.76 24.41 -3.51
C LEU A 429 4.15 23.84 -3.83
N LYS A 430 5.01 24.68 -4.39
CA LYS A 430 6.46 24.44 -4.49
C LYS A 430 7.03 24.59 -3.08
N ILE A 431 6.98 23.53 -2.27
CA ILE A 431 7.63 23.52 -0.96
C ILE A 431 9.14 23.49 -1.20
N ASN A 432 9.77 24.66 -1.28
CA ASN A 432 11.21 24.75 -1.05
C ASN A 432 11.45 24.48 0.44
N LEU A 433 12.37 23.54 0.71
CA LEU A 433 12.80 22.99 2.00
C LEU A 433 13.09 24.03 3.10
N VAL A 434 12.07 24.68 3.65
CA VAL A 434 12.21 25.55 4.84
C VAL A 434 11.39 25.05 6.03
N MET A 435 10.45 24.11 5.82
CA MET A 435 9.73 23.44 6.92
C MET A 435 10.37 22.14 7.41
N ASN A 436 11.49 21.70 6.82
CA ASN A 436 12.14 20.43 7.16
C ASN A 436 12.98 20.47 8.46
N ARG A 437 12.91 21.56 9.24
CA ARG A 437 13.62 21.69 10.52
C ARG A 437 12.71 21.68 11.76
N ILE A 438 11.39 21.83 11.58
CA ILE A 438 10.46 21.94 12.71
C ILE A 438 9.73 20.61 12.98
N LEU A 439 9.50 19.79 11.94
CA LEU A 439 8.90 18.46 12.09
C LEU A 439 9.89 17.40 12.62
N LEU A 440 11.18 17.61 12.37
CA LEU A 440 12.29 16.76 12.82
C LEU A 440 12.52 16.79 14.35
N LEU A 441 11.90 17.74 15.06
CA LEU A 441 11.97 17.85 16.53
C LEU A 441 10.81 17.14 17.25
N LEU A 442 9.75 16.75 16.55
CA LEU A 442 8.61 16.01 17.12
C LEU A 442 8.64 14.50 16.83
N SER A 443 9.51 14.03 15.93
CA SER A 443 9.76 12.60 15.69
C SER A 443 10.79 11.98 16.66
N LEU A 444 11.46 12.78 17.50
CA LEU A 444 12.51 12.33 18.42
C LEU A 444 12.00 11.75 19.76
N VAL A 445 10.69 11.46 19.90
CA VAL A 445 10.09 11.00 21.18
C VAL A 445 9.45 9.60 21.11
N PRO A 446 9.88 8.70 20.21
CA PRO A 446 9.88 7.29 20.59
C PRO A 446 11.17 6.56 20.18
N PHE A 447 12.35 7.17 20.38
CA PHE A 447 13.64 6.47 20.18
C PHE A 447 14.19 5.75 21.42
N ALA A 448 13.35 5.56 22.46
CA ALA A 448 13.82 5.00 23.75
C ALA A 448 13.29 3.59 24.09
N PHE A 449 12.39 2.99 23.31
CA PHE A 449 11.98 1.59 23.55
C PHE A 449 11.60 0.91 22.23
N GLY A 450 12.58 0.23 21.62
CA GLY A 450 12.40 -0.57 20.41
C GLY A 450 13.57 -1.51 20.14
N ALA A 451 14.32 -1.90 21.18
CA ALA A 451 15.17 -3.07 21.10
C ALA A 451 14.27 -4.31 21.20
N PHE A 452 14.42 -5.22 20.22
CA PHE A 452 13.76 -6.52 20.04
C PHE A 452 12.37 -6.52 19.38
N GLY A 453 12.32 -6.85 18.08
CA GLY A 453 11.16 -7.54 17.48
C GLY A 453 10.82 -7.27 16.01
N GLY A 454 11.74 -7.50 15.07
CA GLY A 454 11.42 -8.02 13.72
C GLY A 454 10.61 -7.13 12.75
N LEU A 455 11.24 -6.13 12.16
CA LEU A 455 10.96 -5.80 10.75
C LEU A 455 11.65 -6.87 9.91
N VAL A 456 10.92 -7.56 9.02
CA VAL A 456 11.46 -8.67 8.23
C VAL A 456 12.35 -8.12 7.11
N GLY A 457 13.59 -7.78 7.47
CA GLY A 457 14.69 -7.64 6.52
C GLY A 457 15.00 -8.99 5.87
N ARG A 458 15.36 -9.00 4.59
CA ARG A 458 15.87 -10.20 3.93
C ARG A 458 17.27 -10.45 4.47
N THR A 459 17.47 -11.60 5.10
CA THR A 459 18.83 -12.01 5.51
C THR A 459 19.70 -12.16 4.27
N GLN A 460 20.77 -11.37 4.23
CA GLN A 460 21.77 -11.39 3.18
C GLN A 460 23.13 -11.66 3.81
N SER A 461 24.08 -12.10 2.98
CA SER A 461 25.41 -12.48 3.41
C SER A 461 26.45 -12.05 2.40
N ALA A 462 27.62 -11.68 2.90
CA ALA A 462 28.80 -11.37 2.12
C ALA A 462 30.02 -12.05 2.74
N GLY A 463 31.05 -12.26 1.92
CA GLY A 463 32.30 -12.86 2.35
C GLY A 463 33.47 -12.22 1.61
N ALA A 464 34.60 -12.05 2.28
CA ALA A 464 35.85 -11.59 1.69
C ALA A 464 37.05 -12.42 2.17
N THR A 465 38.03 -12.56 1.27
CA THR A 465 39.31 -13.22 1.52
C THR A 465 40.46 -12.34 1.06
N GLY A 466 41.66 -12.53 1.60
CA GLY A 466 42.86 -11.85 1.11
C GLY A 466 44.11 -12.23 1.88
N ILE A 467 45.23 -11.59 1.53
CA ILE A 467 46.54 -11.76 2.18
C ILE A 467 47.06 -10.39 2.61
N LEU A 468 47.42 -10.23 3.87
CA LEU A 468 48.02 -9.01 4.40
C LEU A 468 49.51 -9.22 4.63
N LEU A 469 50.31 -8.29 4.11
CA LEU A 469 51.75 -8.22 4.30
C LEU A 469 52.12 -6.98 5.09
N CYS A 470 53.21 -7.04 5.84
CA CYS A 470 53.86 -5.89 6.46
C CYS A 470 55.35 -5.98 6.12
N ASN A 471 55.84 -5.02 5.33
CA ASN A 471 57.23 -4.99 4.84
C ASN A 471 57.63 -6.27 4.08
N GLY A 472 56.73 -6.79 3.26
CA GLY A 472 56.94 -8.00 2.47
C GLY A 472 56.92 -9.31 3.28
N GLN A 473 56.66 -9.28 4.58
CA GLN A 473 56.42 -10.47 5.40
C GLN A 473 54.93 -10.64 5.70
N PRO A 474 54.43 -11.87 5.86
CA PRO A 474 53.06 -12.12 6.31
C PRO A 474 52.71 -11.37 7.60
N ALA A 475 51.66 -10.55 7.56
CA ALA A 475 51.18 -9.82 8.72
C ALA A 475 50.22 -10.73 9.51
N THR A 476 50.70 -11.25 10.64
CA THR A 476 49.96 -12.19 11.50
C THR A 476 49.12 -11.46 12.55
N ASP A 477 47.99 -12.04 12.95
CA ASP A 477 47.10 -11.50 14.01
C ASP A 477 46.55 -10.09 13.72
N VAL A 478 46.40 -9.73 12.44
CA VAL A 478 45.78 -8.47 12.01
C VAL A 478 44.26 -8.64 12.05
N LEU A 479 43.56 -7.73 12.73
CA LEU A 479 42.11 -7.78 12.90
C LEU A 479 41.39 -7.26 11.65
N VAL A 480 40.45 -8.05 11.13
CA VAL A 480 39.59 -7.69 10.01
C VAL A 480 38.13 -7.82 10.42
N LYS A 481 37.39 -6.72 10.36
CA LYS A 481 35.96 -6.67 10.69
C LYS A 481 35.14 -6.36 9.46
N MET A 482 34.02 -7.05 9.29
CA MET A 482 33.04 -6.81 8.25
C MET A 482 31.87 -6.03 8.83
N TYR A 483 31.44 -5.01 8.10
CA TYR A 483 30.34 -4.14 8.45
C TYR A 483 29.41 -3.95 7.26
N ASP A 484 28.15 -3.63 7.53
CA ASP A 484 27.24 -3.04 6.57
C ASP A 484 27.42 -1.52 6.57
N ASP A 485 27.72 -0.93 5.41
CA ASP A 485 27.92 0.52 5.23
C ASP A 485 26.63 1.18 4.72
N ASP A 486 25.62 1.22 5.60
CA ASP A 486 24.36 1.88 5.29
C ASP A 486 24.62 3.36 4.97
N ARG A 487 24.21 3.81 3.77
CA ARG A 487 24.42 5.20 3.31
C ARG A 487 23.40 6.18 3.93
N GLY A 488 23.10 6.02 5.22
CA GLY A 488 21.98 6.63 5.96
C GLY A 488 22.34 7.29 7.31
N MET A 489 21.35 7.38 8.21
CA MET A 489 21.49 7.93 9.59
C MET A 489 21.67 6.82 10.66
N ASP A 490 21.92 5.59 10.22
CA ASP A 490 22.24 4.40 10.99
C ASP A 490 23.75 4.31 11.28
N LEU A 491 24.08 3.42 12.21
CA LEU A 491 25.45 3.06 12.57
C LEU A 491 25.82 1.82 11.76
N ASP A 492 27.03 1.77 11.22
CA ASP A 492 27.56 0.57 10.54
C ASP A 492 27.25 -0.72 11.31
N ASP A 493 26.45 -1.62 10.71
CA ASP A 493 26.02 -2.85 11.37
C ASP A 493 27.15 -3.89 11.32
N PHE A 494 27.59 -4.38 12.49
CA PHE A 494 28.66 -5.37 12.56
C PHE A 494 28.20 -6.74 12.05
N MET A 495 28.85 -7.25 11.01
CA MET A 495 28.45 -8.50 10.37
C MET A 495 29.34 -9.70 10.76
N GLY A 496 30.61 -9.47 11.07
CA GLY A 496 31.56 -10.52 11.45
C GLY A 496 32.99 -10.03 11.58
N GLU A 497 33.88 -10.82 12.19
CA GLU A 497 35.30 -10.49 12.28
C GLU A 497 36.18 -11.74 12.21
N THR A 498 37.45 -11.53 11.87
CA THR A 498 38.48 -12.57 11.82
C THR A 498 39.86 -11.94 12.09
N THR A 499 40.88 -12.77 12.27
CA THR A 499 42.27 -12.34 12.31
C THR A 499 43.09 -13.08 11.27
N THR A 500 44.15 -12.44 10.75
CA THR A 500 45.04 -13.12 9.81
C THR A 500 45.80 -14.27 10.45
N ASP A 501 46.03 -15.34 9.67
CA ASP A 501 46.82 -16.48 10.09
C ASP A 501 48.34 -16.24 10.01
N SER A 502 49.14 -17.30 10.25
CA SER A 502 50.61 -17.25 10.17
C SER A 502 51.15 -16.95 8.77
N GLU A 503 50.35 -17.15 7.72
CA GLU A 503 50.66 -16.80 6.33
C GLU A 503 50.05 -15.44 5.92
N GLY A 504 49.45 -14.71 6.86
CA GLY A 504 48.83 -13.41 6.62
C GLY A 504 47.47 -13.50 5.93
N ARG A 505 46.88 -14.70 5.81
CA ARG A 505 45.60 -14.90 5.11
C ARG A 505 44.44 -14.58 6.03
N PHE A 506 43.40 -13.96 5.50
CA PHE A 506 42.12 -13.80 6.19
C PHE A 506 40.96 -14.33 5.34
N GLU A 507 39.93 -14.81 6.02
CA GLU A 507 38.61 -15.11 5.48
C GLU A 507 37.59 -14.59 6.49
N VAL A 508 36.75 -13.65 6.07
CA VAL A 508 35.69 -13.07 6.89
C VAL A 508 34.37 -13.19 6.14
N SER A 509 33.32 -13.56 6.85
CA SER A 509 31.96 -13.58 6.32
C SER A 509 31.00 -13.08 7.39
N GLY A 510 29.95 -12.43 6.95
CA GLY A 510 28.93 -11.91 7.83
C GLY A 510 27.56 -11.94 7.20
N THR A 511 26.54 -11.74 8.04
CA THR A 511 25.14 -11.69 7.63
C THR A 511 24.46 -10.52 8.29
N ASN A 512 23.66 -9.77 7.54
CA ASN A 512 22.73 -8.79 8.11
C ASN A 512 21.32 -9.01 7.57
N ALA A 513 20.32 -8.46 8.27
CA ALA A 513 18.91 -8.56 7.90
C ALA A 513 18.33 -7.17 7.61
N GLU A 514 18.30 -6.82 6.33
CA GLU A 514 17.88 -5.48 5.86
C GLU A 514 16.79 -5.56 4.79
N MET A 515 16.04 -4.48 4.62
CA MET A 515 15.04 -4.37 3.57
C MET A 515 15.67 -4.07 2.19
N SER A 516 16.79 -3.34 2.16
CA SER A 516 17.66 -3.09 1.00
C SER A 516 18.73 -4.18 0.82
N PRO A 517 19.42 -4.25 -0.34
CA PRO A 517 20.71 -4.95 -0.40
C PRO A 517 21.68 -4.37 0.64
N ILE A 518 22.38 -5.25 1.32
CA ILE A 518 23.49 -4.87 2.22
C ILE A 518 24.57 -4.14 1.41
N ASP A 519 25.29 -3.19 2.01
CA ASP A 519 26.46 -2.47 1.48
C ASP A 519 27.74 -2.95 2.22
N PRO A 520 28.17 -4.22 2.04
CA PRO A 520 29.21 -4.81 2.88
C PRO A 520 30.60 -4.17 2.64
N LYS A 521 31.30 -3.85 3.74
CA LYS A 521 32.69 -3.39 3.76
C LYS A 521 33.54 -4.17 4.75
N ILE A 522 34.84 -4.27 4.50
CA ILE A 522 35.82 -4.78 5.46
C ILE A 522 36.73 -3.66 5.96
N ASN A 523 36.93 -3.61 7.28
CA ASN A 523 37.86 -2.74 7.97
C ASN A 523 39.04 -3.57 8.50
N ILE A 524 40.24 -3.22 8.06
CA ILE A 524 41.50 -3.88 8.44
C ILE A 524 42.23 -2.97 9.42
N TYR A 525 42.49 -3.47 10.63
CA TYR A 525 43.12 -2.73 11.72
C TYR A 525 44.54 -3.24 11.96
N HIS A 526 45.54 -2.38 11.81
CA HIS A 526 46.95 -2.79 11.88
C HIS A 526 47.87 -1.75 12.51
N ASP A 527 48.98 -2.25 13.07
CA ASP A 527 50.05 -1.45 13.65
C ASP A 527 51.36 -1.53 12.81
N CYS A 528 51.26 -2.02 11.57
CA CYS A 528 52.41 -2.09 10.66
C CYS A 528 53.05 -0.69 10.47
N GLU A 529 54.33 -0.60 10.82
CA GLU A 529 55.11 0.64 10.86
C GLU A 529 54.53 1.77 11.75
N ASP A 530 53.62 1.44 12.68
CA ASP A 530 52.84 2.45 13.42
C ASP A 530 53.44 2.87 14.78
N GLY A 531 54.54 2.24 15.21
CA GLY A 531 55.18 2.52 16.49
C GLY A 531 54.31 2.14 17.70
N TRP A 532 54.68 2.59 18.91
CA TRP A 532 53.86 2.40 20.12
C TRP A 532 52.89 3.58 20.25
N TRP A 533 51.79 3.53 19.50
CA TRP A 533 50.73 4.52 19.54
C TRP A 533 49.43 3.88 20.06
N PRO A 534 48.56 4.62 20.78
CA PRO A 534 47.35 4.05 21.39
C PRO A 534 46.21 3.79 20.39
N CYS A 535 46.42 3.98 19.09
CA CYS A 535 45.41 3.87 18.05
C CYS A 535 45.97 3.12 16.84
N GLN A 536 45.17 2.26 16.23
CA GLN A 536 45.57 1.45 15.08
C GLN A 536 45.24 2.16 13.76
N ARG A 537 46.02 1.90 12.71
CA ARG A 537 45.69 2.29 11.33
C ARG A 537 44.51 1.45 10.83
N LYS A 538 43.56 2.06 10.12
CA LYS A 538 42.33 1.42 9.60
C LYS A 538 42.20 1.65 8.10
N ILE A 539 42.15 0.55 7.34
CA ILE A 539 41.87 0.55 5.90
C ILE A 539 40.48 -0.05 5.68
N SER A 540 39.64 0.63 4.89
CA SER A 540 38.28 0.16 4.55
C SER A 540 38.18 -0.21 3.07
N ILE A 541 37.61 -1.39 2.77
CA ILE A 541 37.41 -1.89 1.40
C ILE A 541 35.95 -2.31 1.24
N MET A 542 35.27 -1.71 0.27
CA MET A 542 33.90 -2.09 -0.10
C MET A 542 33.89 -3.42 -0.87
N ILE A 543 32.96 -4.31 -0.54
CA ILE A 543 32.70 -5.55 -1.28
C ILE A 543 31.64 -5.24 -2.35
N PRO A 544 31.89 -5.53 -3.65
CA PRO A 544 30.93 -5.26 -4.70
C PRO A 544 29.63 -6.06 -4.56
N ASP A 545 28.50 -5.45 -4.95
CA ASP A 545 27.15 -6.01 -4.82
C ASP A 545 26.99 -7.42 -5.43
N GLU A 546 27.78 -7.75 -6.45
CA GLU A 546 27.73 -9.07 -7.08
C GLU A 546 28.12 -10.21 -6.13
N TYR A 547 28.88 -9.93 -5.06
CA TYR A 547 29.27 -10.91 -4.05
C TYR A 547 28.22 -11.07 -2.92
N ILE A 548 27.12 -10.32 -2.97
CA ILE A 548 26.02 -10.43 -2.00
C ILE A 548 25.15 -11.64 -2.33
N THR A 549 24.88 -12.45 -1.31
CA THR A 549 24.03 -13.63 -1.40
C THR A 549 22.83 -13.51 -0.48
N VAL A 550 21.61 -13.67 -1.03
CA VAL A 550 20.40 -13.85 -0.22
C VAL A 550 20.49 -15.19 0.53
N GLY A 551 20.41 -15.11 1.86
CA GLY A 551 20.57 -16.23 2.79
C GLY A 551 21.65 -15.98 3.85
N THR A 552 21.80 -16.93 4.77
CA THR A 552 22.75 -16.85 5.90
C THR A 552 24.19 -17.25 5.56
N ARG A 553 24.48 -17.58 4.29
CA ARG A 553 25.79 -18.06 3.86
C ARG A 553 26.17 -17.50 2.49
N PRO A 554 27.34 -16.87 2.36
CA PRO A 554 27.80 -16.35 1.08
C PRO A 554 28.05 -17.53 0.12
N LYS A 555 27.60 -17.40 -1.13
CA LYS A 555 27.87 -18.40 -2.19
C LYS A 555 29.26 -18.22 -2.81
N GLN A 556 29.82 -17.02 -2.70
CA GLN A 556 31.11 -16.63 -3.24
C GLN A 556 31.76 -15.59 -2.33
N PHE A 557 33.09 -15.55 -2.35
CA PHE A 557 33.90 -14.63 -1.55
C PHE A 557 34.59 -13.62 -2.49
N TYR A 558 34.59 -12.36 -2.08
CA TYR A 558 35.36 -11.31 -2.73
C TYR A 558 36.84 -11.45 -2.38
N ASP A 559 37.69 -11.60 -3.38
CA ASP A 559 39.14 -11.67 -3.19
C ASP A 559 39.73 -10.25 -3.19
N ALA A 560 40.07 -9.73 -2.01
CA ALA A 560 40.71 -8.44 -1.84
C ALA A 560 42.18 -8.44 -2.30
N GLY A 561 42.72 -9.60 -2.69
CA GLY A 561 44.09 -9.77 -3.18
C GLY A 561 45.14 -9.71 -2.06
N THR A 562 46.36 -9.32 -2.43
CA THR A 562 47.49 -9.14 -1.50
C THR A 562 47.69 -7.65 -1.21
N ILE A 563 47.62 -7.27 0.07
CA ILE A 563 47.67 -5.88 0.54
C ILE A 563 48.95 -5.69 1.37
N GLU A 564 49.76 -4.70 1.02
CA GLU A 564 50.98 -4.33 1.76
C GLU A 564 50.67 -3.19 2.74
N LEU A 565 50.52 -3.53 4.02
CA LEU A 565 50.12 -2.61 5.09
C LEU A 565 51.18 -1.54 5.40
N ALA A 566 52.42 -1.71 4.97
CA ALA A 566 53.44 -0.65 5.04
C ALA A 566 53.18 0.48 4.02
N GLY A 567 52.27 0.30 3.06
CA GLY A 567 51.89 1.31 2.08
C GLY A 567 51.04 2.47 2.65
N GLU A 568 50.90 3.53 1.85
CA GLU A 568 49.97 4.63 2.10
C GLU A 568 48.71 4.45 1.24
N TYR A 569 47.53 4.46 1.87
CA TYR A 569 46.25 4.28 1.19
C TYR A 569 45.40 5.56 1.25
N ALA A 570 44.75 5.90 0.13
CA ALA A 570 43.85 7.04 0.09
C ALA A 570 42.57 6.75 0.90
N GLY A 571 42.26 7.63 1.86
CA GLY A 571 41.10 7.45 2.75
C GLY A 571 41.37 6.59 3.99
N GLU A 572 42.63 6.31 4.29
CA GLU A 572 43.03 5.61 5.51
C GLU A 572 42.75 6.44 6.77
N GLU A 573 42.18 5.81 7.79
CA GLU A 573 41.81 6.42 9.07
C GLU A 573 42.64 5.85 10.23
N ARG A 574 42.52 6.46 11.41
CA ARG A 574 43.04 5.91 12.66
C ARG A 574 41.90 5.67 13.64
N ASP A 575 41.86 4.48 14.21
CA ASP A 575 40.85 4.11 15.21
C ASP A 575 41.49 3.97 16.60
N CYS A 576 41.01 4.77 17.54
CA CYS A 576 41.55 4.92 18.89
C CYS A 576 40.65 4.30 19.97
N ILE A 577 39.54 3.64 19.59
CA ILE A 577 38.52 3.16 20.53
C ILE A 577 38.67 1.65 20.67
N HIS A 578 39.14 1.21 21.84
CA HIS A 578 39.20 -0.20 22.25
C HIS A 578 38.03 -0.54 23.18
#